data_AF-A0A968ZNT5-F1
#
_entry.id   AF-A0A968ZNT5-F1
#
_cell.length_a   1.000
_cell.length_b   1.000
_cell.length_c   1.000
_cell.angle_alpha   90.00
_cell.angle_beta   90.00
_cell.angle_gamma   90.00
#
_symmetry.space_group_name_H-M   'P 1'
#
loop_
_entity.id
_entity.type
_entity.pdbx_description
1 polymer ?
#
loop_
_entity_poly.entity_id
_entity_poly.type
_entity_poly.pdbx_seq_one_letter_code
_entity_poly.pdbx_strand_id
1 'polypeptide(L)'
;MKCPICHDHSLEQVSLDTGLLAHQCHQCLGHWIPSQVYWKWLDQREQQQAHPQQSKIQPTQPQQTQLQQRSPLQLSFGNHLLPVCDNTTANFCADCSRLMTKSKVGRGLSFYIDRCSHCHGVWLDQNEWENLKQQNLHDHIHYIFQVLGNLALEKNRRSITKPLPNQALYAPILRDIEGY
;
A
#
# COMPACT_ATOMS: atom_id res chain seq x y z
N MET A 1 15.96 7.59 15.61
CA MET A 1 14.77 6.86 16.12
C MET A 1 15.15 5.43 16.45
N LYS A 2 14.49 4.78 17.42
CA LYS A 2 14.75 3.38 17.81
C LYS A 2 13.93 2.42 16.92
N CYS A 3 14.46 1.21 16.71
CA CYS A 3 13.77 0.13 16.00
C CYS A 3 12.58 -0.42 16.82
N PRO A 4 11.38 -0.53 16.24
CA PRO A 4 10.20 -1.11 16.91
C PRO A 4 10.33 -2.58 17.31
N ILE A 5 11.17 -3.35 16.62
CA ILE A 5 11.39 -4.78 16.89
C ILE A 5 12.54 -4.97 17.90
N CYS A 6 13.69 -4.38 17.60
CA CYS A 6 14.92 -4.62 18.37
C CYS A 6 15.04 -3.76 19.63
N HIS A 7 14.30 -2.66 19.73
CA HIS A 7 14.29 -1.65 20.79
C HIS A 7 15.61 -0.91 21.07
N ASP A 8 16.79 -1.55 20.95
CA ASP A 8 18.09 -0.97 21.31
C ASP A 8 18.95 -0.54 20.12
N HIS A 9 18.47 -0.78 18.91
CA HIS A 9 19.14 -0.39 17.68
C HIS A 9 18.46 0.82 17.06
N SER A 10 19.27 1.80 16.63
CA SER A 10 18.79 2.94 15.85
C SER A 10 18.43 2.52 14.42
N LEU A 11 17.52 3.28 13.80
CA LEU A 11 17.27 3.18 12.36
C LEU A 11 18.15 4.17 11.59
N GLU A 12 18.67 3.75 10.43
CA GLU A 12 19.53 4.53 9.54
C GLU A 12 18.87 4.72 8.17
N GLN A 13 19.13 5.85 7.50
CA GLN A 13 18.40 6.21 6.28
C GLN A 13 18.88 5.40 5.06
N VAL A 14 17.94 4.80 4.32
CA VAL A 14 18.17 4.01 3.10
C VAL A 14 17.21 4.43 1.98
N SER A 15 17.50 4.02 0.74
CA SER A 15 16.57 4.16 -0.40
C SER A 15 15.96 2.80 -0.74
N LEU A 16 14.64 2.67 -0.60
CA LEU A 16 13.87 1.45 -0.92
C LEU A 16 13.48 1.36 -2.41
N ASP A 17 13.39 2.51 -3.05
CA ASP A 17 13.17 2.66 -4.48
C ASP A 17 13.79 3.99 -4.95
N THR A 18 13.81 4.22 -6.26
CA THR A 18 14.15 5.53 -6.82
C THR A 18 13.19 6.59 -6.27
N GLY A 19 13.71 7.51 -5.45
CA GLY A 19 12.95 8.58 -4.79
C GLY A 19 12.25 8.19 -3.47
N LEU A 20 12.26 6.92 -3.05
CA LEU A 20 11.65 6.49 -1.79
C LEU A 20 12.71 6.30 -0.70
N LEU A 21 12.78 7.26 0.22
CA LEU A 21 13.59 7.15 1.43
C LEU A 21 12.83 6.41 2.55
N ALA A 22 13.56 5.62 3.32
CA ALA A 22 13.08 4.91 4.50
C ALA A 22 14.18 4.88 5.57
N HIS A 23 13.88 4.34 6.76
CA HIS A 23 14.87 4.10 7.81
C HIS A 23 14.92 2.61 8.15
N GLN A 24 16.07 1.95 7.90
CA GLN A 24 16.29 0.51 8.11
C GLN A 24 16.93 0.25 9.48
N CYS A 25 16.61 -0.89 10.10
CA CYS A 25 17.39 -1.43 11.22
C CYS A 25 18.44 -2.43 10.73
N HIS A 26 19.72 -2.21 11.05
CA HIS A 26 20.81 -3.12 10.68
C HIS A 26 20.80 -4.50 11.38
N GLN A 27 19.88 -4.76 12.32
CA GLN A 27 19.75 -6.06 12.99
C GLN A 27 18.59 -6.90 12.43
N CYS A 28 17.35 -6.39 12.51
CA CYS A 28 16.17 -7.12 12.01
C CYS A 28 15.86 -6.85 10.52
N LEU A 29 16.59 -5.95 9.86
CA LEU A 29 16.43 -5.56 8.46
C LEU A 29 15.02 -5.08 8.08
N GLY A 30 14.22 -4.68 9.08
CA GLY A 30 12.94 -4.02 8.91
C GLY A 30 13.10 -2.52 8.64
N HIS A 31 12.08 -1.94 8.02
CA HIS A 31 12.07 -0.59 7.45
C HIS A 31 10.90 0.24 7.98
N TRP A 32 11.19 1.48 8.37
CA TRP A 32 10.20 2.51 8.61
C TRP A 32 10.08 3.45 7.41
N ILE A 33 8.87 3.60 6.87
CA ILE A 33 8.55 4.56 5.82
C ILE A 33 7.66 5.67 6.44
N PRO A 34 8.17 6.90 6.60
CA PRO A 34 7.35 8.03 7.04
C PRO A 34 6.26 8.35 6.03
N SER A 35 5.02 8.59 6.49
CA SER A 35 3.85 8.85 5.65
C SER A 35 4.10 9.93 4.58
N GLN A 36 4.66 11.07 4.98
CA GLN A 36 4.94 12.18 4.06
C GLN A 36 5.95 11.84 2.97
N VAL A 37 6.86 10.88 3.22
CA VAL A 37 7.85 10.43 2.23
C VAL A 37 7.20 9.47 1.24
N TYR A 38 6.35 8.55 1.74
CA TYR A 38 5.57 7.65 0.91
C TYR A 38 4.65 8.38 -0.08
N TRP A 39 3.86 9.36 0.39
CA TRP A 39 2.97 10.12 -0.48
C TRP A 39 3.72 10.93 -1.55
N LYS A 40 4.80 11.64 -1.17
CA LYS A 40 5.64 12.36 -2.14
C LYS A 40 6.22 11.45 -3.23
N TRP A 41 6.56 10.21 -2.88
CA TRP A 41 7.06 9.23 -3.84
C TRP A 41 5.95 8.72 -4.78
N LEU A 42 4.72 8.54 -4.30
CA LEU A 42 3.56 8.23 -5.14
C LEU A 42 3.30 9.37 -6.15
N ASP A 43 3.18 10.61 -5.67
CA ASP A 43 2.92 11.79 -6.52
C ASP A 43 3.95 11.92 -7.66
N GLN A 44 5.23 11.65 -7.36
CA GLN A 44 6.32 11.67 -8.34
C GLN A 44 6.19 10.56 -9.39
N ARG A 45 5.74 9.36 -9.00
CA ARG A 45 5.53 8.23 -9.93
C ARG A 45 4.35 8.48 -10.86
N GLU A 46 3.25 9.03 -10.36
CA GLU A 46 2.10 9.39 -11.19
C GLU A 46 2.48 10.43 -12.25
N GLN A 47 3.25 11.46 -11.88
CA GLN A 47 3.73 12.48 -12.82
C GLN A 47 4.66 11.90 -13.91
N GLN A 48 5.54 10.96 -13.54
CA GLN A 48 6.42 10.27 -14.50
C GLN A 48 5.64 9.37 -15.46
N GLN A 49 4.54 8.74 -15.03
CA GLN A 49 3.70 7.92 -15.89
C GLN A 49 2.76 8.76 -16.77
N ALA A 50 2.29 9.92 -16.28
CA ALA A 50 1.40 10.82 -17.02
C ALA A 50 2.09 11.57 -18.17
N HIS A 51 3.42 11.69 -18.16
CA HIS A 51 4.21 12.21 -19.28
C HIS A 51 5.10 11.12 -19.90
N PRO A 52 4.55 10.26 -20.78
CA PRO A 52 5.35 9.39 -21.61
C PRO A 52 6.13 10.26 -22.61
N GLN A 53 7.35 10.65 -22.24
CA GLN A 53 8.23 11.35 -23.17
C GLN A 53 8.50 10.44 -24.36
N GLN A 54 8.03 10.87 -25.53
CA GLN A 54 8.39 10.27 -26.81
C GLN A 54 9.90 10.47 -27.03
N SER A 55 10.69 9.53 -26.50
CA SER A 55 12.09 9.40 -26.89
C SER A 55 12.11 9.08 -28.39
N LYS A 56 12.55 10.07 -29.16
CA LYS A 56 12.64 10.02 -30.61
C LYS A 56 13.67 8.95 -31.01
N ILE A 57 13.23 7.69 -31.14
CA ILE A 57 14.09 6.59 -31.59
C ILE A 57 14.49 6.86 -33.04
N GLN A 58 15.72 7.34 -33.20
CA GLN A 58 16.38 7.45 -34.50
C GLN A 58 16.83 6.03 -34.91
N PRO A 59 16.49 5.55 -36.11
CA PRO A 59 16.82 4.19 -36.54
C PRO A 59 18.33 4.06 -36.75
N THR A 60 19.03 3.55 -35.74
CA THR A 60 20.42 3.12 -35.86
C THR A 60 20.48 1.64 -36.23
N GLN A 61 21.31 1.32 -37.22
CA GLN A 61 21.41 0.01 -37.85
C GLN A 61 21.95 -1.09 -36.92
N PRO A 62 21.65 -2.38 -37.18
CA PRO A 62 22.06 -3.47 -36.31
C PRO A 62 23.58 -3.69 -36.36
N GLN A 63 24.26 -3.46 -35.23
CA GLN A 63 25.60 -3.98 -35.02
C GLN A 63 25.53 -5.38 -34.43
N GLN A 64 26.03 -6.36 -35.19
CA GLN A 64 26.20 -7.73 -34.73
C GLN A 64 27.34 -7.78 -33.71
N THR A 65 27.05 -8.18 -32.46
CA THR A 65 28.09 -8.47 -31.46
C THR A 65 27.95 -9.89 -30.97
N GLN A 66 29.09 -10.56 -30.81
CA GLN A 66 29.20 -12.02 -30.82
C GLN A 66 28.62 -12.70 -29.58
N LEU A 67 28.11 -13.92 -29.75
CA LEU A 67 27.76 -14.80 -28.63
C LEU A 67 29.02 -15.08 -27.80
N GLN A 68 29.06 -14.57 -26.56
CA GLN A 68 29.94 -15.09 -25.53
C GLN A 68 29.10 -15.77 -24.46
N GLN A 69 29.16 -17.09 -24.48
CA GLN A 69 28.42 -17.98 -23.59
C GLN A 69 28.88 -17.77 -22.15
N ARG A 70 27.96 -17.40 -21.25
CA ARG A 70 28.11 -17.60 -19.81
C ARG A 70 26.94 -18.42 -19.29
N SER A 71 27.25 -19.35 -18.40
CA SER A 71 26.44 -20.53 -18.12
C SER A 71 25.06 -20.22 -17.53
N PRO A 72 24.02 -21.01 -17.86
CA PRO A 72 22.69 -20.82 -17.31
C PRO A 72 22.61 -21.39 -15.89
N LEU A 73 22.80 -20.53 -14.88
CA LEU A 73 22.05 -20.70 -13.63
C LEU A 73 20.61 -20.28 -13.92
N GLN A 74 19.87 -21.19 -14.55
CA GLN A 74 18.45 -21.04 -14.82
C GLN A 74 17.67 -21.23 -13.51
N LEU A 75 17.80 -20.24 -12.61
CA LEU A 75 16.96 -20.14 -11.45
C LEU A 75 15.53 -19.96 -11.96
N SER A 76 14.70 -20.98 -11.75
CA SER A 76 13.31 -20.96 -12.17
C SER A 76 12.56 -19.88 -11.41
N PHE A 77 12.37 -18.71 -12.04
CA PHE A 77 11.50 -17.63 -11.57
C PHE A 77 10.02 -18.07 -11.65
N GLY A 78 9.64 -19.04 -10.82
CA GLY A 78 8.29 -19.09 -10.29
C GLY A 78 8.10 -17.92 -9.31
N ASN A 79 6.83 -17.58 -9.02
CA ASN A 79 6.47 -16.55 -8.04
C ASN A 79 6.75 -17.00 -6.59
N HIS A 80 8.02 -17.28 -6.27
CA HIS A 80 8.45 -17.63 -4.93
C HIS A 80 8.81 -16.36 -4.16
N LEU A 81 7.85 -15.92 -3.34
CA LEU A 81 8.03 -14.82 -2.40
C LEU A 81 9.24 -15.07 -1.48
N LEU A 82 9.93 -14.00 -1.10
CA LEU A 82 11.01 -14.08 -0.13
C LEU A 82 10.46 -14.40 1.27
N PRO A 83 11.19 -15.17 2.11
CA PRO A 83 10.76 -15.46 3.48
C PRO A 83 10.69 -14.18 4.30
N VAL A 84 9.59 -14.00 5.06
CA VAL A 84 9.35 -12.82 5.91
C VAL A 84 9.50 -13.18 7.37
N CYS A 85 10.11 -12.28 8.14
CA CYS A 85 10.31 -12.40 9.59
C CYS A 85 9.24 -11.57 10.34
N ASP A 86 7.96 -11.90 10.17
CA ASP A 86 6.83 -11.15 10.75
C ASP A 86 6.80 -11.29 12.29
N ASN A 87 6.84 -10.16 13.01
CA ASN A 87 6.64 -10.18 14.46
C ASN A 87 5.15 -10.36 14.82
N THR A 88 4.82 -11.38 15.61
CA THR A 88 3.43 -11.62 16.06
C THR A 88 2.89 -10.59 17.08
N THR A 89 3.72 -9.74 17.67
CA THR A 89 3.30 -8.74 18.67
C THR A 89 3.06 -7.36 18.06
N ALA A 90 2.25 -6.53 18.74
CA ALA A 90 1.96 -5.17 18.31
C ALA A 90 3.13 -4.23 18.65
N ASN A 91 3.62 -3.50 17.66
CA ASN A 91 4.82 -2.69 17.74
C ASN A 91 4.52 -1.21 18.06
N PHE A 92 5.48 -0.49 18.64
CA PHE A 92 5.40 0.97 18.82
C PHE A 92 5.95 1.72 17.61
N CYS A 93 5.30 2.81 17.22
CA CYS A 93 5.71 3.66 16.11
C CYS A 93 7.08 4.30 16.36
N ALA A 94 8.02 4.15 15.42
CA ALA A 94 9.36 4.70 15.53
C ALA A 94 9.43 6.25 15.59
N ASP A 95 8.49 6.95 14.94
CA ASP A 95 8.41 8.42 15.00
C ASP A 95 7.75 8.99 16.26
N CYS A 96 6.61 8.43 16.69
CA CYS A 96 5.74 9.06 17.70
C CYS A 96 5.41 8.17 18.91
N SER A 97 6.02 6.98 19.02
CA SER A 97 5.88 6.04 20.15
C SER A 97 4.45 5.57 20.46
N ARG A 98 3.48 5.79 19.57
CA ARG A 98 2.11 5.25 19.69
C ARG A 98 2.03 3.83 19.11
N LEU A 99 1.13 3.01 19.66
CA LEU A 99 0.89 1.64 19.21
C LEU A 99 0.46 1.61 17.73
N MET A 100 1.05 0.70 16.97
CA MET A 100 0.72 0.46 15.56
C MET A 100 -0.39 -0.59 15.40
N THR A 101 -0.94 -0.68 14.20
CA THR A 101 -1.98 -1.65 13.85
C THR A 101 -1.53 -2.48 12.66
N LYS A 102 -1.46 -3.80 12.85
CA LYS A 102 -1.20 -4.78 11.80
C LYS A 102 -2.38 -4.93 10.86
N SER A 103 -2.10 -4.99 9.56
CA SER A 103 -3.06 -5.24 8.49
C SER A 103 -2.53 -6.30 7.54
N LYS A 104 -3.38 -7.29 7.23
CA LYS A 104 -3.03 -8.36 6.27
C LYS A 104 -3.01 -7.82 4.84
N VAL A 105 -1.94 -8.10 4.12
CA VAL A 105 -1.67 -7.49 2.80
C VAL A 105 -2.59 -8.00 1.68
N GLY A 106 -3.22 -9.18 1.83
CA GLY A 106 -4.25 -9.63 0.89
C GLY A 106 -4.51 -11.13 0.94
N ARG A 107 -5.09 -11.67 -0.15
CA ARG A 107 -5.37 -13.12 -0.28
C ARG A 107 -4.20 -13.94 -0.84
N GLY A 108 -3.16 -13.30 -1.39
CA GLY A 108 -1.96 -13.95 -1.94
C GLY A 108 -0.69 -13.81 -1.08
N LEU A 109 -0.72 -12.98 -0.04
CA LEU A 109 0.42 -12.72 0.85
C LEU A 109 0.07 -13.12 2.29
N SER A 110 0.99 -13.81 2.96
CA SER A 110 0.78 -14.41 4.28
C SER A 110 1.20 -13.53 5.46
N PHE A 111 1.80 -12.36 5.21
CA PHE A 111 2.37 -11.45 6.20
C PHE A 111 1.48 -10.21 6.49
N TYR A 112 1.83 -9.48 7.56
CA TYR A 112 1.08 -8.35 8.10
C TYR A 112 1.95 -7.10 8.27
N ILE A 113 1.60 -6.05 7.51
CA ILE A 113 2.27 -4.75 7.62
C ILE A 113 1.70 -3.90 8.75
N ASP A 114 2.56 -3.16 9.44
CA ASP A 114 2.22 -2.32 10.59
C ASP A 114 2.03 -0.86 10.17
N ARG A 115 0.96 -0.19 10.61
CA ARG A 115 0.80 1.27 10.43
C ARG A 115 0.52 1.99 11.74
N CYS A 116 1.17 3.13 11.93
CA CYS A 116 0.80 4.03 13.01
C CYS A 116 -0.55 4.71 12.76
N SER A 117 -1.45 4.64 13.75
CA SER A 117 -2.75 5.31 13.71
C SER A 117 -2.69 6.84 13.75
N HIS A 118 -1.54 7.43 14.09
CA HIS A 118 -1.38 8.87 14.34
C HIS A 118 -0.56 9.60 13.27
N CYS A 119 0.66 9.15 12.96
CA CYS A 119 1.48 9.76 11.91
C CYS A 119 1.31 9.09 10.54
N HIS A 120 0.55 7.99 10.48
CA HIS A 120 0.29 7.17 9.29
C HIS A 120 1.52 6.55 8.60
N GLY A 121 2.71 6.66 9.20
CA GLY A 121 3.90 5.93 8.74
C GLY A 121 3.72 4.42 8.88
N VAL A 122 4.47 3.69 8.07
CA VAL A 122 4.36 2.23 7.89
C VAL A 122 5.68 1.58 8.32
N TRP A 123 5.57 0.51 9.10
CA TRP A 123 6.66 -0.41 9.39
C TRP A 123 6.50 -1.66 8.52
N LEU A 124 7.61 -2.10 7.93
CA LEU A 124 7.74 -3.29 7.12
C LEU A 124 8.82 -4.18 7.75
N ASP A 125 8.51 -5.42 8.05
CA ASP A 125 9.52 -6.39 8.49
C ASP A 125 10.39 -6.85 7.29
N GLN A 126 11.43 -7.65 7.57
CA GLN A 126 12.39 -8.07 6.55
C GLN A 126 11.70 -8.73 5.34
N ASN A 127 12.12 -8.32 4.14
CA ASN A 127 11.62 -8.80 2.83
C ASN A 127 10.15 -8.47 2.49
N GLU A 128 9.41 -7.76 3.35
CA GLU A 128 8.02 -7.38 3.04
C GLU A 128 7.94 -6.37 1.88
N TRP A 129 8.87 -5.42 1.81
CA TRP A 129 8.94 -4.43 0.72
C TRP A 129 9.21 -5.09 -0.63
N GLU A 130 10.16 -6.02 -0.68
CA GLU A 130 10.52 -6.79 -1.87
C GLU A 130 9.33 -7.61 -2.36
N ASN A 131 8.62 -8.27 -1.44
CA ASN A 131 7.40 -9.03 -1.76
C ASN A 131 6.26 -8.11 -2.25
N LEU A 132 6.08 -6.93 -1.66
CA LEU A 132 5.12 -5.92 -2.13
C LEU A 132 5.48 -5.45 -3.55
N LYS A 133 6.77 -5.23 -3.86
CA LYS A 133 7.24 -4.88 -5.21
C LYS A 133 7.01 -6.00 -6.22
N GLN A 134 7.34 -7.25 -5.87
CA GLN A 134 7.12 -8.41 -6.74
C GLN A 134 5.64 -8.60 -7.11
N GLN A 135 4.71 -8.23 -6.23
CA GLN A 135 3.27 -8.31 -6.47
C GLN A 135 2.65 -7.01 -7.04
N ASN A 136 3.45 -5.96 -7.30
CA ASN A 136 2.97 -4.62 -7.68
C ASN A 136 1.93 -4.03 -6.69
N LEU A 137 2.17 -4.23 -5.39
CA LEU A 137 1.34 -3.72 -4.29
C LEU A 137 2.02 -2.61 -3.49
N HIS A 138 3.30 -2.30 -3.78
CA HIS A 138 4.11 -1.30 -3.08
C HIS A 138 3.58 0.13 -3.23
N ASP A 139 2.97 0.46 -4.36
CA ASP A 139 2.24 1.72 -4.58
C ASP A 139 0.79 1.70 -4.06
N HIS A 140 0.26 0.54 -3.70
CA HIS A 140 -1.10 0.34 -3.18
C HIS A 140 -1.17 0.16 -1.65
N ILE A 141 -0.06 0.35 -0.93
CA ILE A 141 0.03 0.16 0.54
C ILE A 141 -1.06 0.94 1.29
N HIS A 142 -1.37 2.15 0.83
CA HIS A 142 -2.40 3.00 1.43
C HIS A 142 -3.83 2.44 1.34
N TYR A 143 -4.13 1.53 0.40
CA TYR A 143 -5.44 0.85 0.32
C TYR A 143 -5.57 -0.33 1.30
N ILE A 144 -4.47 -1.02 1.62
CA ILE A 144 -4.45 -2.18 2.53
C ILE A 144 -5.11 -1.82 3.87
N PHE A 145 -4.87 -0.60 4.36
CA PHE A 145 -5.36 -0.13 5.65
C PHE A 145 -6.78 0.49 5.62
N GLN A 146 -7.42 0.62 4.46
CA GLN A 146 -8.79 1.18 4.35
C GLN A 146 -9.87 0.12 4.63
N VAL A 147 -9.58 -1.15 4.29
CA VAL A 147 -10.55 -2.26 4.34
C VAL A 147 -11.08 -2.54 5.76
N LEU A 148 -10.27 -2.28 6.81
CA LEU A 148 -10.68 -2.49 8.20
C LEU A 148 -11.67 -1.43 8.72
N GLY A 149 -11.75 -0.24 8.10
CA GLY A 149 -12.72 0.78 8.49
C GLY A 149 -14.15 0.40 8.13
N ASN A 150 -14.36 -0.11 6.91
CA ASN A 150 -15.69 -0.39 6.38
C ASN A 150 -16.38 -1.57 7.10
N LEU A 151 -15.63 -2.64 7.39
CA LEU A 151 -16.15 -3.81 8.13
C LEU A 151 -16.58 -3.48 9.58
N ALA A 152 -15.96 -2.48 10.21
CA ALA A 152 -16.34 -2.01 11.54
C ALA A 152 -17.64 -1.19 11.52
N LEU A 153 -17.82 -0.33 10.50
CA LEU A 153 -19.04 0.48 10.33
C LEU A 153 -20.26 -0.38 9.94
N GLU A 154 -20.06 -1.44 9.17
CA GLU A 154 -21.14 -2.30 8.69
C GLU A 154 -21.80 -3.15 9.79
N LYS A 155 -21.09 -3.41 10.90
CA LYS A 155 -21.67 -3.97 12.13
C LYS A 155 -22.62 -3.03 12.86
N ASN A 156 -22.47 -1.71 12.71
CA ASN A 156 -23.33 -0.72 13.38
C ASN A 156 -24.50 -0.24 12.50
N ARG A 157 -24.41 -0.42 11.18
CA ARG A 157 -25.46 -0.01 10.22
C ARG A 157 -26.69 -0.93 10.21
N ARG A 158 -26.61 -2.15 10.79
CA ARG A 158 -27.76 -3.07 10.90
C ARG A 158 -28.80 -2.66 11.96
N SER A 159 -28.51 -1.65 12.77
CA SER A 159 -29.39 -1.17 13.85
C SER A 159 -30.21 0.08 13.48
N ILE A 160 -29.96 0.70 12.33
CA ILE A 160 -30.63 1.94 11.89
C ILE A 160 -31.12 1.78 10.45
N THR A 161 -32.25 1.09 10.29
CA THR A 161 -33.10 1.20 9.10
C THR A 161 -34.54 1.51 9.52
N LYS A 162 -34.84 2.79 9.72
CA LYS A 162 -36.19 3.31 9.48
C LYS A 162 -36.18 3.95 8.09
N PRO A 163 -37.05 3.53 7.15
CA PRO A 163 -37.12 4.16 5.85
C PRO A 163 -37.65 5.60 6.00
N LEU A 164 -37.02 6.54 5.29
CA LEU A 164 -37.60 7.87 5.07
C LEU A 164 -38.79 7.73 4.10
N PRO A 165 -39.91 8.44 4.33
CA PRO A 165 -41.04 8.43 3.41
C PRO A 165 -40.66 9.09 2.07
N ASN A 166 -41.17 8.48 1.00
CA ASN A 166 -40.92 8.83 -0.39
C ASN A 166 -41.39 10.26 -0.73
N GLN A 167 -40.58 11.04 -1.45
CA GLN A 167 -40.96 12.34 -2.01
C GLN A 167 -41.32 12.21 -3.50
N ALA A 168 -42.59 12.43 -3.82
CA ALA A 168 -43.06 12.79 -5.17
C ALA A 168 -44.27 13.74 -4.98
N LEU A 169 -44.08 15.05 -5.13
CA LEU A 169 -44.12 15.85 -6.37
C LEU A 169 -45.53 16.41 -6.67
N TYR A 170 -45.58 17.71 -6.94
CA TYR A 170 -46.78 18.49 -7.24
C TYR A 170 -47.35 18.20 -8.63
N ALA A 171 -48.68 18.12 -8.76
CA ALA A 171 -49.44 18.51 -9.96
C ALA A 171 -50.93 18.79 -9.61
N PRO A 172 -51.68 19.62 -10.39
CA PRO A 172 -52.85 20.33 -9.87
C PRO A 172 -54.21 20.03 -10.54
N ILE A 173 -55.29 20.24 -9.75
CA ILE A 173 -56.57 20.91 -10.13
C ILE A 173 -57.61 20.21 -11.07
N LEU A 174 -58.87 20.17 -10.58
CA LEU A 174 -60.20 20.26 -11.25
C LEU A 174 -61.07 19.03 -11.63
N ARG A 175 -62.37 19.18 -11.29
CA ARG A 175 -63.64 18.51 -11.74
C ARG A 175 -63.90 17.06 -11.30
N ASP A 176 -65.13 16.57 -11.18
CA ASP A 176 -66.51 17.05 -10.87
C ASP A 176 -67.38 15.75 -10.70
N ILE A 177 -68.63 15.81 -10.19
CA ILE A 177 -69.74 14.80 -10.25
C ILE A 177 -69.51 13.30 -9.85
N GLU A 178 -70.40 12.56 -9.17
CA GLU A 178 -71.70 12.81 -8.49
C GLU A 178 -71.57 12.38 -6.99
N GLY A 179 -72.55 11.96 -6.16
CA GLY A 179 -74.00 11.73 -6.24
C GLY A 179 -74.48 10.81 -5.09
N TYR A 180 -75.71 11.02 -4.58
CA TYR A 180 -76.36 10.40 -3.39
C TYR A 180 -75.96 10.93 -2.00
#